data_AF-A0A0N4XBQ7-F1
#
_entry.id   AF-A0A0N4XBQ7-F1
#
_cell.length_a   1.000
_cell.length_b   1.000
_cell.length_c   1.000
_cell.angle_alpha   90.00
_cell.angle_beta   90.00
_cell.angle_gamma   90.00
#
_symmetry.space_group_name_H-M   'P 1'
#
loop_
_entity.id
_entity.type
_entity.pdbx_description
1 polymer ?
#
loop_
_entity_poly.entity_id
_entity_poly.type
_entity_poly.pdbx_seq_one_letter_code
_entity_poly.pdbx_strand_id
1 'polypeptide(L)'
;MEHLWYRKSASSNILLHSRSAHPAYMKANVVRNLLKTKEKLGTRKDSVVDAKIESILESNGYFEGNTRTWVPHRTADGVSLTVPFVNDKMAREVNRVVKNSQLPIRLVFRPPPTLKDLLTSPQQTLCSIRGYCSIAVK
;
A
#
# COMPACT_ATOMS: atom_id res chain seq x y z
N MET A 1 -0.16 15.05 38.31
CA MET A 1 0.72 14.87 37.13
C MET A 1 -0.13 15.08 35.90
N GLU A 2 0.06 16.17 35.17
CA GLU A 2 -0.66 16.44 33.93
C GLU A 2 0.01 15.69 32.77
N HIS A 3 -0.75 14.84 32.08
CA HIS A 3 -0.28 14.24 30.84
C HIS A 3 -0.37 15.28 29.72
N LEU A 4 0.70 16.05 29.50
CA LEU A 4 0.81 16.89 28.32
C LEU A 4 0.98 15.98 27.10
N TRP A 5 -0.05 15.91 26.27
CA TRP A 5 0.02 15.24 24.98
C TRP A 5 1.05 15.96 24.10
N TYR A 6 2.13 15.24 23.74
CA TYR A 6 3.13 15.76 22.81
C TYR A 6 2.52 15.85 21.40
N ARG A 7 2.32 17.07 20.92
CA ARG A 7 1.91 17.33 19.53
C ARG A 7 3.16 17.39 18.66
N LYS A 8 3.32 16.40 17.79
CA LYS A 8 4.34 16.45 16.73
C LYS A 8 4.07 17.66 15.83
N SER A 9 5.11 18.44 15.53
CA SER A 9 5.00 19.56 14.60
C SER A 9 4.52 19.07 13.23
N ALA A 10 3.65 19.86 12.59
CA ALA A 10 3.14 19.52 11.28
C ALA A 10 4.29 19.56 10.27
N SER A 11 4.68 18.40 9.77
CA SER A 11 5.68 18.28 8.71
C SER A 11 5.04 18.57 7.36
N SER A 12 5.51 19.61 6.67
CA SER A 12 4.99 20.04 5.36
C SER A 12 5.25 19.06 4.22
N ASN A 13 6.01 17.99 4.46
CA ASN A 13 6.52 17.08 3.42
C ASN A 13 5.85 15.69 3.43
N ILE A 14 4.90 15.44 4.34
CA ILE A 14 4.23 14.14 4.43
C ILE A 14 3.07 14.10 3.46
N LEU A 15 3.28 13.46 2.30
CA LEU A 15 2.21 13.01 1.44
C LEU A 15 2.03 11.51 1.59
N LEU A 16 0.94 11.01 1.02
CA LEU A 16 0.79 9.59 0.83
C LEU A 16 1.89 9.10 -0.11
N HIS A 17 2.81 8.25 0.37
CA HIS A 17 3.91 7.77 -0.45
C HIS A 17 3.40 6.96 -1.67
N SER A 18 4.01 7.12 -2.84
CA SER A 18 3.65 6.43 -4.09
C SER A 18 3.56 4.90 -3.93
N ARG A 19 4.51 4.32 -3.19
CA ARG A 19 4.60 2.89 -2.83
C ARG A 19 3.75 2.46 -1.63
N SER A 20 2.75 3.22 -1.19
CA SER A 20 1.83 2.80 -0.12
C SER A 20 0.76 1.84 -0.63
N ALA A 21 0.14 1.02 0.22
CA ALA A 21 -0.85 0.00 -0.20
C ALA A 21 -2.20 0.57 -0.67
N HIS A 22 -2.33 1.89 -0.74
CA HIS A 22 -3.57 2.55 -1.11
C HIS A 22 -3.86 2.45 -2.62
N PRO A 23 -5.15 2.54 -3.01
CA PRO A 23 -5.55 2.57 -4.41
C PRO A 23 -4.91 3.71 -5.20
N ALA A 24 -4.71 3.50 -6.50
CA ALA A 24 -4.11 4.48 -7.40
C ALA A 24 -4.87 5.82 -7.43
N TYR A 25 -6.21 5.78 -7.40
CA TYR A 25 -7.03 7.00 -7.41
C TYR A 25 -6.80 7.87 -6.17
N MET A 26 -6.57 7.27 -4.99
CA MET A 26 -6.27 8.04 -3.77
C MET A 26 -4.95 8.78 -3.89
N LYS A 27 -3.92 8.12 -4.42
CA LYS A 27 -2.60 8.72 -4.63
C LYS A 27 -2.66 9.86 -5.65
N ALA A 28 -3.35 9.65 -6.76
CA ALA A 28 -3.57 10.67 -7.77
C ALA A 28 -4.35 11.87 -7.21
N ASN A 29 -5.33 11.63 -6.34
CA ASN A 29 -6.06 12.70 -5.66
C ASN A 29 -5.18 13.52 -4.73
N VAL A 30 -4.27 12.89 -3.97
CA VAL A 30 -3.33 13.62 -3.10
C VAL A 30 -2.46 14.57 -3.92
N VAL A 31 -1.87 14.10 -5.03
CA VAL A 31 -1.06 14.94 -5.93
C VAL A 31 -1.89 16.06 -6.54
N ARG A 32 -3.09 15.75 -7.06
CA ARG A 32 -3.99 16.75 -7.65
C ARG A 32 -4.42 17.81 -6.63
N ASN A 33 -4.70 17.41 -5.40
CA ASN A 33 -5.08 18.32 -4.32
C ASN A 33 -3.93 19.25 -3.94
N LEU A 34 -2.69 18.76 -3.95
CA LEU A 34 -1.50 19.58 -3.72
C LEU A 34 -1.35 20.65 -4.81
N LEU A 35 -1.43 20.26 -6.08
CA LEU A 35 -1.33 21.19 -7.22
C LEU A 35 -2.47 22.23 -7.21
N LYS A 36 -3.70 21.80 -6.92
CA LYS A 36 -4.84 22.74 -6.77
C LYS A 36 -4.65 23.70 -5.60
N THR A 37 -4.09 23.23 -4.49
CA THR A 37 -3.82 24.09 -3.32
C THR A 37 -2.73 25.11 -3.64
N LYS A 38 -1.67 24.69 -4.35
CA LYS A 38 -0.65 25.58 -4.91
C LYS A 38 -1.28 26.68 -5.74
N GLU A 39 -2.15 26.34 -6.68
CA GLU A 39 -2.76 27.34 -7.57
C GLU A 39 -3.66 28.34 -6.82
N LYS A 40 -4.36 27.88 -5.78
CA LYS A 40 -5.23 28.73 -4.97
C LYS A 40 -4.49 29.67 -4.02
N LEU A 41 -3.39 29.21 -3.44
CA LEU A 41 -2.63 29.96 -2.43
C LEU A 41 -1.44 30.72 -3.03
N GLY A 42 -0.94 30.27 -4.18
CA GLY A 42 0.17 30.88 -4.87
C GLY A 42 -0.23 32.24 -5.45
N THR A 43 0.62 33.23 -5.23
CA THR A 43 0.69 34.40 -6.11
C THR A 43 1.33 33.99 -7.45
N ARG A 44 1.27 34.85 -8.48
CA ARG A 44 1.77 34.60 -9.86
C ARG A 44 3.01 33.68 -9.89
N LYS A 45 3.07 32.75 -10.87
CA LYS A 45 4.15 31.77 -11.12
C LYS A 45 5.46 32.07 -10.37
N ASP A 46 5.61 31.42 -9.21
CA ASP A 46 6.79 31.50 -8.36
C ASP A 46 7.65 30.25 -8.56
N SER A 47 8.81 30.42 -9.18
CA SER A 47 9.76 29.33 -9.45
C SER A 47 10.27 28.64 -8.20
N VAL A 48 10.31 29.32 -7.05
CA VAL A 48 10.79 28.76 -5.79
C VAL A 48 9.77 27.79 -5.20
N VAL A 49 8.49 28.16 -5.24
CA VAL A 49 7.38 27.30 -4.80
C VAL A 49 7.30 26.06 -5.68
N ASP A 50 7.51 26.23 -6.99
CA ASP A 50 7.44 25.16 -7.97
C ASP A 50 8.53 24.11 -7.74
N ALA A 51 9.79 24.55 -7.58
CA ALA A 51 10.90 23.67 -7.25
C ALA A 51 10.70 22.93 -5.91
N LYS A 52 10.08 23.60 -4.92
CA LYS A 52 9.78 22.96 -3.63
C LYS A 52 8.72 21.88 -3.74
N ILE A 53 7.69 22.10 -4.57
CA ILE A 53 6.63 21.11 -4.81
C ILE A 53 7.19 19.91 -5.55
N GLU A 54 8.04 20.12 -6.56
CA GLU A 54 8.76 19.05 -7.25
C GLU A 54 9.57 18.20 -6.27
N SER A 55 10.38 18.84 -5.40
CA SER A 55 11.16 18.13 -4.37
C SER A 55 10.28 17.33 -3.39
N ILE A 56 9.11 17.85 -3.00
CA ILE A 56 8.16 17.11 -2.14
C ILE A 56 7.58 15.90 -2.90
N LEU A 57 7.22 16.06 -4.17
CA LEU A 57 6.69 14.96 -4.98
C LEU A 57 7.75 13.87 -5.17
N GLU A 58 8.97 14.25 -5.54
CA GLU A 58 10.10 13.33 -5.72
C GLU A 58 10.45 12.56 -4.45
N SER A 59 10.54 13.26 -3.31
CA SER A 59 10.82 12.62 -2.01
C SER A 59 9.73 11.64 -1.57
N ASN A 60 8.50 11.79 -2.09
CA ASN A 60 7.39 10.85 -1.89
C ASN A 60 7.27 9.79 -3.02
N GLY A 61 8.23 9.78 -3.95
CA GLY A 61 8.33 8.84 -5.06
C GLY A 61 7.38 9.14 -6.23
N TYR A 62 6.90 10.37 -6.36
CA TYR A 62 6.16 10.84 -7.53
C TYR A 62 7.14 11.54 -8.49
N PHE A 63 7.58 10.85 -9.53
CA PHE A 63 8.44 11.40 -10.58
C PHE A 63 8.04 10.83 -11.95
N GLU A 64 8.41 11.52 -13.02
CA GLU A 64 8.07 11.13 -14.39
C GLU A 64 8.63 9.74 -14.72
N GLY A 65 7.78 8.86 -15.27
CA GLY A 65 8.13 7.47 -15.55
C GLY A 65 7.92 6.49 -14.38
N ASN A 66 7.61 6.96 -13.17
CA ASN A 66 7.26 6.07 -12.06
C ASN A 66 5.79 5.66 -12.10
N THR A 67 5.46 4.65 -12.90
CA THR A 67 4.15 3.97 -12.85
C THR A 67 4.07 2.95 -11.72
N ARG A 68 5.07 2.86 -10.83
CA ARG A 68 5.12 1.82 -9.79
C ARG A 68 3.99 2.01 -8.81
N THR A 69 2.94 1.23 -9.05
CA THR A 69 1.99 0.78 -8.05
C THR A 69 2.73 0.17 -6.86
N TRP A 70 2.04 0.09 -5.73
CA TRP A 70 2.52 -0.68 -4.60
C TRP A 70 2.95 -2.07 -5.07
N VAL A 71 4.21 -2.43 -4.85
CA VAL A 71 4.71 -3.77 -5.12
C VAL A 71 4.70 -4.53 -3.79
N PRO A 72 4.18 -5.76 -3.75
CA PRO A 72 4.29 -6.60 -2.56
C PRO A 72 5.75 -6.69 -2.12
N HIS A 73 5.97 -6.69 -0.81
CA HIS A 73 7.31 -6.86 -0.26
C HIS A 73 7.91 -8.17 -0.80
N ARG A 74 9.06 -8.05 -1.48
CA ARG A 74 9.85 -9.20 -1.95
C ARG A 74 10.88 -9.52 -0.88
N THR A 75 10.79 -10.72 -0.34
CA THR A 75 11.85 -11.29 0.51
C THR A 75 12.91 -11.95 -0.35
N ALA A 76 14.05 -12.34 0.22
CA ALA A 76 15.09 -13.11 -0.51
C ALA A 76 14.52 -14.36 -1.19
N ASP A 77 13.51 -14.99 -0.57
CA ASP A 77 12.80 -16.16 -1.12
C ASP A 77 11.71 -15.82 -2.15
N GLY A 78 11.59 -14.55 -2.55
CA GLY A 78 10.61 -14.07 -3.53
C GLY A 78 9.32 -13.51 -2.94
N VAL A 79 8.24 -13.55 -3.72
CA VAL A 79 6.91 -13.01 -3.38
C VAL A 79 6.11 -14.04 -2.58
N SER A 80 5.46 -13.62 -1.49
CA SER A 80 4.64 -14.54 -0.69
C SER A 80 3.24 -14.69 -1.28
N LEU A 81 2.82 -15.93 -1.55
CA LEU A 81 1.45 -16.26 -1.95
C LEU A 81 0.74 -16.98 -0.80
N THR A 82 -0.33 -16.39 -0.31
CA THR A 82 -1.14 -16.99 0.76
C THR A 82 -2.21 -17.89 0.17
N VAL A 83 -2.25 -19.15 0.62
CA VAL A 83 -3.25 -20.14 0.20
C VAL A 83 -3.94 -20.75 1.43
N PRO A 84 -5.23 -21.13 1.35
CA PRO A 84 -5.89 -21.84 2.44
C PRO A 84 -5.21 -23.18 2.73
N PHE A 85 -5.03 -23.51 4.00
CA PHE A 85 -4.58 -24.83 4.42
C PHE A 85 -5.73 -25.82 4.28
N VAL A 86 -5.48 -26.92 3.58
CA VAL A 86 -6.44 -28.01 3.42
C VAL A 86 -6.00 -29.22 4.24
N ASN A 87 -4.78 -29.72 3.98
CA ASN A 87 -4.17 -30.81 4.73
C ASN A 87 -2.64 -30.82 4.52
N ASP A 88 -1.91 -31.55 5.37
CA ASP A 88 -0.44 -31.61 5.33
C ASP A 88 0.12 -32.32 4.09
N LYS A 89 -0.61 -33.30 3.54
CA LYS A 89 -0.17 -34.04 2.36
C LYS A 89 -0.15 -33.13 1.13
N MET A 90 -1.25 -32.44 0.88
CA MET A 90 -1.43 -31.48 -0.20
C MET A 90 -0.53 -30.27 -0.01
N ALA A 91 -0.39 -29.74 1.20
CA ALA A 91 0.51 -28.62 1.47
C ALA A 91 1.96 -28.94 1.11
N ARG A 92 2.44 -30.14 1.49
CA ARG A 92 3.79 -30.61 1.14
C ARG A 92 3.95 -30.81 -0.37
N GLU A 93 2.96 -31.41 -1.02
CA GLU A 93 3.00 -31.69 -2.45
C GLU A 93 3.01 -30.41 -3.29
N VAL A 94 2.14 -29.46 -2.98
CA VAL A 94 2.10 -28.16 -3.65
C VAL A 94 3.39 -27.38 -3.40
N ASN A 95 3.92 -27.39 -2.16
CA ASN A 95 5.19 -26.72 -1.84
C ASN A 95 6.38 -27.37 -2.58
N ARG A 96 6.38 -28.70 -2.76
CA ARG A 96 7.38 -29.40 -3.56
C ARG A 96 7.32 -28.96 -5.03
N VAL A 97 6.12 -28.88 -5.61
CA VAL A 97 5.94 -28.44 -6.99
C VAL A 97 6.42 -27.00 -7.19
N VAL A 98 6.09 -26.08 -6.27
CA VAL A 98 6.54 -24.67 -6.35
C VAL A 98 8.05 -24.53 -6.17
N LYS A 99 8.68 -25.32 -5.29
CA LYS A 99 10.14 -25.34 -5.18
C LYS A 99 10.80 -25.85 -6.46
N ASN A 100 10.24 -26.89 -7.07
CA ASN A 100 10.76 -27.49 -8.29
C ASN A 100 10.56 -26.59 -9.53
N SER A 101 9.58 -25.69 -9.53
CA SER A 101 9.34 -24.76 -10.64
C SER A 101 10.33 -23.60 -10.71
N GLN A 102 11.23 -23.47 -9.72
CA GLN A 102 12.25 -22.40 -9.64
C GLN A 102 11.66 -20.98 -9.74
N LEU A 103 10.36 -20.83 -9.42
CA LEU A 103 9.72 -19.53 -9.35
C LEU A 103 10.12 -18.81 -8.05
N PRO A 104 10.33 -17.49 -8.06
CA PRO A 104 10.61 -16.71 -6.86
C PRO A 104 9.32 -16.47 -6.06
N ILE A 105 8.68 -17.55 -5.61
CA ILE A 105 7.40 -17.53 -4.90
C ILE A 105 7.52 -18.42 -3.66
N ARG A 106 7.13 -17.87 -2.51
CA ARG A 106 7.01 -18.60 -1.24
C ARG A 106 5.54 -18.81 -0.90
N LEU A 107 5.13 -20.06 -0.71
CA LEU A 107 3.78 -20.37 -0.25
C LEU A 107 3.65 -20.20 1.26
N VAL A 108 2.57 -19.56 1.69
CA VAL A 108 2.15 -19.46 3.08
C VAL A 108 0.76 -20.07 3.22
N PHE A 109 0.65 -21.15 3.98
CA PHE A 109 -0.63 -21.81 4.23
C PHE A 109 -1.34 -21.15 5.42
N ARG A 110 -2.52 -20.58 5.19
CA ARG A 110 -3.33 -20.01 6.26
C ARG A 110 -4.30 -21.04 6.83
N PRO A 111 -4.32 -21.26 8.15
CA PRO A 111 -5.29 -22.16 8.76
C PRO A 111 -6.72 -21.61 8.59
N PRO A 112 -7.74 -22.47 8.76
CA PRO A 112 -9.13 -22.03 8.84
C PRO A 112 -9.30 -20.91 9.89
N PRO A 113 -10.16 -19.91 9.63
CA PRO A 113 -10.35 -18.81 10.57
C PRO A 113 -10.90 -19.33 11.89
N THR A 114 -10.28 -18.93 13.00
CA THR A 114 -10.80 -19.23 14.33
C THR A 114 -11.98 -18.32 14.66
N LEU A 115 -12.77 -18.67 15.68
CA LEU A 115 -13.86 -17.81 16.14
C LEU A 115 -13.35 -16.41 16.51
N LYS A 116 -12.17 -16.32 17.13
CA LYS A 116 -11.52 -15.04 17.42
C LYS A 116 -11.27 -14.25 16.13
N ASP A 117 -10.73 -14.88 15.08
CA ASP A 117 -10.49 -14.22 13.80
C ASP A 117 -11.78 -13.73 13.16
N LEU A 118 -12.87 -14.48 13.26
CA LEU A 118 -14.18 -14.05 12.76
C LEU A 118 -14.69 -12.82 13.51
N LEU A 119 -14.54 -12.81 14.84
CA LEU A 119 -15.03 -11.72 15.71
C LEU A 119 -14.12 -10.49 15.74
N THR A 120 -12.84 -10.63 15.39
CA THR A 120 -11.86 -9.52 15.37
C THR A 120 -11.40 -9.15 13.97
N SER A 121 -11.91 -9.81 12.91
CA SER A 121 -11.57 -9.43 11.55
C SER A 121 -12.05 -8.00 11.27
N PRO A 122 -11.15 -7.08 10.86
CA PRO A 122 -11.61 -5.87 10.22
C PRO A 122 -12.40 -6.28 8.97
N GLN A 123 -13.48 -5.56 8.65
CA GLN A 123 -14.28 -5.81 7.44
C GLN A 123 -13.32 -5.96 6.25
N GLN A 124 -13.12 -7.20 5.80
CA GLN A 124 -12.15 -7.50 4.77
C GLN A 124 -12.65 -6.89 3.47
N THR A 125 -12.09 -5.74 3.09
CA THR A 125 -12.24 -5.21 1.75
C THR A 125 -11.51 -6.21 0.84
N LEU A 126 -12.26 -7.07 0.15
CA LEU A 126 -11.73 -7.93 -0.91
C LEU A 126 -11.22 -7.02 -2.02
N CYS A 127 -9.96 -6.61 -1.91
CA CYS A 127 -9.29 -5.85 -2.96
C CYS A 127 -9.00 -6.83 -4.10
N SER A 128 -9.92 -6.90 -5.06
CA SER A 128 -9.73 -7.68 -6.28
C SER A 128 -8.52 -7.13 -7.04
N ILE A 129 -7.76 -8.04 -7.64
CA ILE A 129 -6.57 -7.81 -8.47
C ILE A 129 -6.84 -6.82 -9.64
N ARG A 130 -8.12 -6.51 -9.90
CA ARG A 130 -8.60 -5.56 -10.91
C ARG A 130 -8.87 -4.13 -10.41
N GLY A 131 -8.48 -3.76 -9.19
CA GLY A 131 -8.50 -2.36 -8.75
C GLY A 131 -9.88 -1.77 -8.43
N TYR A 132 -10.91 -2.61 -8.28
CA TYR A 132 -12.20 -2.21 -7.74
C TYR A 132 -12.35 -2.78 -6.33
N CYS A 133 -12.33 -1.88 -5.34
CA CYS A 133 -12.67 -2.19 -3.96
C CYS A 133 -14.18 -1.94 -3.81
N SER A 134 -14.99 -2.98 -3.91
CA SER A 134 -16.43 -2.88 -3.62
C SER A 134 -16.63 -3.00 -2.12
N ILE A 135 -17.26 -2.01 -1.50
CA ILE A 135 -17.75 -2.11 -0.13
C ILE A 135 -18.93 -3.07 -0.17
N ALA A 136 -18.79 -4.25 0.44
CA ALA A 136 -19.90 -5.17 0.63
C ALA A 136 -20.77 -4.65 1.78
N VAL A 137 -21.83 -3.91 1.45
CA VAL A 137 -22.91 -3.60 2.38
C VAL A 137 -23.86 -4.79 2.36
N LYS A 138 -24.09 -5.39 3.53
CA LYS A 138 -25.19 -6.33 3.73
C LYS A 138 -26.43 -5.56 4.14
#